data_AF-A0A929K7Q1-F1
#
_entry.id   AF-A0A929K7Q1-F1
#
_cell.length_a   1.000
_cell.length_b   1.000
_cell.length_c   1.000
_cell.angle_alpha   90.00
_cell.angle_beta   90.00
_cell.angle_gamma   90.00
#
_symmetry.space_group_name_H-M   'P 1'
#
loop_
_entity.id
_entity.type
_entity.pdbx_description
1 polymer ?
#
loop_
_entity_poly.entity_id
_entity_poly.type
_entity_poly.pdbx_seq_one_letter_code
_entity_poly.pdbx_strand_id
1 'polypeptide(L)'
;GMDRILREGKNLKMFIEFFPLLIKEMGSSPEEFARRLLEEYHFSMFVIGEDYSMHDYVTNKKYLKINSVDELMNLCKGEMDHINLFLKKGEDIGSLF
;
A
#
# COMPACT_ATOMS: atom_id res chain seq x y z
N GLY A 1 -18.49 -8.38 5.27
CA GLY A 1 -18.56 -7.14 4.46
C GLY A 1 -17.16 -6.61 4.28
N MET A 2 -16.83 -6.01 3.13
CA MET A 2 -15.48 -5.63 2.66
C MET A 2 -14.45 -6.77 2.50
N ASP A 3 -14.19 -7.60 3.51
CA ASP A 3 -13.26 -8.75 3.41
C ASP A 3 -13.62 -9.68 2.24
N ARG A 4 -14.90 -10.05 2.11
CA ARG A 4 -15.41 -10.81 0.96
C ARG A 4 -15.13 -10.13 -0.39
N ILE A 5 -15.29 -8.81 -0.47
CA ILE A 5 -15.06 -8.04 -1.70
C ILE A 5 -13.57 -8.06 -2.05
N LEU A 6 -12.70 -7.86 -1.05
CA LEU A 6 -11.24 -7.89 -1.24
C LEU A 6 -10.74 -9.28 -1.62
N ARG A 7 -11.35 -10.35 -1.11
CA ARG A 7 -11.00 -11.75 -1.43
C ARG A 7 -11.53 -12.19 -2.80
N GLU A 8 -12.81 -11.98 -3.10
CA GLU A 8 -13.46 -12.51 -4.30
C GLU A 8 -13.39 -11.55 -5.51
N GLY A 9 -13.25 -10.26 -5.26
CA GLY A 9 -13.20 -9.25 -6.31
C GLY A 9 -12.01 -9.45 -7.24
N LYS A 10 -12.28 -9.34 -8.54
CA LYS A 10 -11.30 -9.37 -9.62
C LYS A 10 -11.10 -7.96 -10.15
N ASN A 11 -9.89 -7.63 -10.59
CA ASN A 11 -9.55 -6.34 -11.22
C ASN A 11 -9.80 -5.12 -10.32
N LEU A 12 -9.51 -5.27 -9.01
CA LEU A 12 -9.68 -4.19 -8.04
C LEU A 12 -8.51 -3.21 -8.13
N LYS A 13 -8.84 -1.92 -8.05
CA LYS A 13 -7.89 -0.81 -7.92
C LYS A 13 -8.31 0.04 -6.74
N MET A 14 -7.39 0.37 -5.85
CA MET A 14 -7.66 1.21 -4.68
C MET A 14 -6.53 2.21 -4.48
N PHE A 15 -6.88 3.40 -4.02
CA PHE A 15 -5.94 4.38 -3.48
C PHE A 15 -6.22 4.46 -1.99
N ILE A 16 -5.19 4.24 -1.18
CA ILE A 16 -5.31 4.30 0.28
C ILE A 16 -4.18 5.15 0.83
N GLU A 17 -4.47 5.88 1.90
CA GLU A 17 -3.47 6.50 2.75
C GLU A 17 -3.17 5.52 3.88
N PHE A 18 -1.91 5.11 3.98
CA PHE A 18 -1.45 4.17 4.99
C PHE A 18 -0.85 4.93 6.17
N PHE A 19 -1.56 4.91 7.31
CA PHE A 19 -1.17 5.55 8.57
C PHE A 19 -0.89 4.48 9.64
N PRO A 20 0.38 4.03 9.81
CA PRO A 20 0.70 2.98 10.78
C PRO A 20 0.26 3.30 12.20
N LEU A 21 0.47 4.56 12.64
CA LEU A 21 0.10 4.98 13.99
C LEU A 21 -1.41 4.89 14.20
N LEU A 22 -2.21 5.43 13.28
CA LEU A 22 -3.67 5.37 13.39
C LEU A 22 -4.19 3.93 13.40
N ILE A 23 -3.61 3.05 12.57
CA ILE A 23 -3.97 1.62 12.58
C ILE A 23 -3.70 0.99 13.96
N LYS A 24 -2.57 1.33 14.60
CA LYS A 24 -2.25 0.90 15.97
C LYS A 24 -3.24 1.46 16.99
N GLU A 25 -3.57 2.75 16.92
CA GLU A 25 -4.54 3.40 17.82
C GLU A 25 -5.95 2.82 17.69
N MET A 26 -6.32 2.35 16.50
CA MET A 26 -7.56 1.61 16.26
C MET A 26 -7.52 0.15 16.77
N GLY A 27 -6.45 -0.27 17.43
CA GLY A 27 -6.29 -1.60 18.02
C GLY A 27 -5.92 -2.69 17.00
N SER A 28 -5.36 -2.31 15.84
CA SER A 28 -4.93 -3.23 14.79
C SER A 28 -3.42 -3.19 14.57
N SER A 29 -2.84 -4.25 14.01
CA SER A 29 -1.42 -4.22 13.60
C SER A 29 -1.30 -3.71 12.16
N PRO A 30 -0.50 -2.65 11.91
CA PRO A 30 -0.22 -2.17 10.56
C PRO A 30 0.53 -3.21 9.72
N GLU A 31 1.40 -4.00 10.35
CA GLU A 31 2.11 -5.11 9.71
C GLU A 31 1.12 -6.17 9.22
N GLU A 32 0.17 -6.56 10.08
CA GLU A 32 -0.89 -7.51 9.74
C GLU A 32 -1.83 -6.97 8.65
N PHE A 33 -2.16 -5.68 8.71
CA PHE A 33 -2.94 -5.04 7.65
C PHE A 33 -2.21 -5.09 6.29
N ALA A 34 -0.93 -4.73 6.27
CA ALA A 34 -0.10 -4.79 5.06
C ALA A 34 0.05 -6.23 4.54
N ARG A 35 0.27 -7.19 5.45
CA ARG A 35 0.37 -8.62 5.15
C ARG A 35 -0.90 -9.13 4.47
N ARG A 36 -2.08 -8.80 5.00
CA ARG A 36 -3.37 -9.18 4.38
C ARG A 36 -3.51 -8.64 2.96
N LEU A 37 -3.11 -7.38 2.72
CA LEU A 37 -3.16 -6.79 1.38
C LEU A 37 -2.25 -7.52 0.39
N LEU A 38 -0.98 -7.75 0.75
CA LEU A 38 0.03 -8.37 -0.12
C LEU A 38 -0.20 -9.87 -0.30
N GLU A 39 -0.38 -10.59 0.80
CA GLU A 39 -0.30 -12.05 0.82
C GLU A 39 -1.68 -12.72 0.74
N GLU A 40 -2.67 -12.23 1.48
CA GLU A 40 -4.00 -12.89 1.52
C GLU A 40 -4.92 -12.45 0.40
N TYR A 41 -4.88 -11.17 0.06
CA TYR A 41 -5.72 -10.59 -0.99
C TYR A 41 -5.00 -10.48 -2.33
N HIS A 42 -3.69 -10.73 -2.35
CA HIS A 42 -2.86 -10.72 -3.56
C HIS A 42 -2.89 -9.38 -4.32
N PHE A 43 -2.88 -8.26 -3.59
CA PHE A 43 -2.66 -6.95 -4.20
C PHE A 43 -1.18 -6.76 -4.52
N SER A 44 -0.90 -6.25 -5.72
CA SER A 44 0.32 -5.49 -5.98
C SER A 44 0.19 -4.11 -5.35
N MET A 45 1.22 -3.67 -4.64
CA MET A 45 1.25 -2.42 -3.89
C MET A 45 2.33 -1.48 -4.44
N PHE A 46 1.97 -0.23 -4.65
CA PHE A 46 2.84 0.80 -5.21
C PHE A 46 2.73 2.07 -4.37
N VAL A 47 3.86 2.60 -3.93
CA VAL A 47 3.93 3.92 -3.31
C VAL A 47 3.84 4.98 -4.41
N ILE A 48 2.94 5.93 -4.22
CA ILE A 48 2.80 7.10 -5.09
C ILE A 48 3.52 8.27 -4.42
N GLY A 49 4.66 8.66 -5.00
CA GLY A 49 5.49 9.73 -4.48
C GLY A 49 5.24 11.04 -5.21
N GLU A 50 4.36 11.88 -4.67
CA GLU A 50 4.48 13.34 -4.66
C GLU A 50 3.72 13.83 -3.40
N ASP A 51 4.15 13.36 -2.23
CA ASP A 51 3.73 13.97 -0.98
C ASP A 51 4.92 14.75 -0.40
N TYR A 52 4.68 16.00 -0.02
CA TYR A 52 5.68 16.98 0.40
C TYR A 52 6.59 16.49 1.56
N SER A 53 6.19 15.43 2.26
CA SER A 53 6.90 14.78 3.37
C SER A 53 8.02 13.81 2.95
N MET A 54 8.08 13.38 1.68
CA MET A 54 9.04 12.36 1.20
C MET A 54 10.12 12.88 0.25
N HIS A 55 10.50 14.15 0.36
CA HIS A 55 11.42 14.81 -0.57
C HIS A 55 12.80 14.11 -0.73
N ASP A 56 13.22 13.29 0.22
CA ASP A 56 14.55 12.66 0.21
C ASP A 56 14.58 11.20 -0.28
N TYR A 57 13.43 10.53 -0.47
CA TYR A 57 13.39 9.08 -0.71
C TYR A 57 13.02 8.66 -2.14
N VAL A 58 12.46 9.56 -2.96
CA VAL A 58 11.98 9.22 -4.29
C VAL A 58 13.00 9.62 -5.36
N THR A 59 14.04 8.80 -5.51
CA THR A 59 15.00 8.92 -6.62
C THR A 59 14.33 8.54 -7.94
N ASN A 60 13.98 9.51 -8.79
CA ASN A 60 13.70 9.39 -10.23
C ASN A 60 12.68 8.33 -10.74
N LYS A 61 11.98 7.60 -9.86
CA LYS A 61 10.92 6.66 -10.22
C LYS A 61 9.59 7.21 -9.74
N LYS A 62 8.68 7.44 -10.68
CA LYS A 62 7.32 7.97 -10.43
C LYS A 62 6.52 7.13 -9.42
N TYR A 63 6.87 5.85 -9.26
CA TYR A 63 6.26 4.92 -8.31
C TYR A 63 7.30 3.89 -7.81
N LEU A 64 7.20 3.49 -6.54
CA LEU A 64 7.99 2.40 -5.94
C LEU A 64 7.08 1.19 -5.67
N LYS A 65 7.40 0.02 -6.23
CA LYS A 65 6.64 -1.21 -5.97
C LYS A 65 7.12 -1.85 -4.66
N ILE A 66 6.20 -2.10 -3.75
CA ILE A 66 6.43 -2.80 -2.48
C ILE A 66 6.30 -4.30 -2.69
N ASN A 67 7.31 -5.06 -2.27
CA ASN A 67 7.38 -6.51 -2.43
C ASN A 67 7.24 -7.26 -1.10
N SER A 68 7.40 -6.58 0.04
CA SER A 68 7.25 -7.17 1.36
C SER A 68 6.69 -6.19 2.38
N VAL A 69 6.14 -6.73 3.49
CA VAL A 69 5.69 -5.93 4.62
C VAL A 69 6.84 -5.11 5.22
N ASP A 70 8.01 -5.71 5.35
CA ASP A 70 9.21 -5.03 5.89
C ASP A 70 9.62 -3.84 5.01
N GLU A 71 9.52 -3.96 3.68
CA GLU A 71 9.79 -2.85 2.76
C GLU A 71 8.85 -1.67 3.02
N LEU A 72 7.55 -1.94 3.21
CA LEU A 72 6.58 -0.90 3.55
C LEU A 72 6.85 -0.28 4.93
N MET A 73 7.11 -1.09 5.95
CA MET A 73 7.35 -0.57 7.31
C MET A 73 8.63 0.27 7.37
N ASN A 74 9.67 -0.10 6.63
CA ASN A 74 10.92 0.65 6.59
C ASN A 74 10.78 2.05 5.96
N LEU A 75 9.69 2.30 5.22
CA LEU A 75 9.37 3.62 4.68
C LEU A 75 8.64 4.52 5.70
N CYS A 76 8.08 3.94 6.77
CA CYS A 76 7.43 4.67 7.86
C CYS A 76 8.37 4.72 9.07
N LYS A 77 9.20 5.76 9.18
CA LYS A 77 10.21 5.89 10.25
C LYS A 77 9.78 6.86 11.36
N GLY A 78 8.91 7.81 11.06
CA GLY A 78 8.35 8.79 11.98
C GLY A 78 6.96 8.40 12.49
N GLU A 79 6.60 8.92 13.68
CA GLU A 79 5.29 8.68 14.30
C GLU A 79 4.12 9.27 13.49
N MET A 80 4.39 10.28 12.64
CA MET A 80 3.40 10.95 11.80
C MET A 80 3.52 10.57 10.32
N ASP A 81 4.37 9.59 10.00
CA ASP A 81 4.58 9.18 8.62
C ASP A 81 3.33 8.50 8.08
N HIS A 82 2.97 8.88 6.86
CA HIS A 82 1.94 8.23 6.09
C HIS A 82 2.40 8.06 4.65
N ILE A 83 1.83 7.05 3.99
CA ILE A 83 2.23 6.68 2.64
C ILE A 83 0.98 6.56 1.77
N ASN A 84 0.99 7.26 0.65
CA ASN A 84 -0.02 7.07 -0.39
C ASN A 84 0.28 5.80 -1.17
N LEU A 85 -0.64 4.83 -1.08
CA LEU A 85 -0.53 3.54 -1.75
C LEU A 85 -1.57 3.40 -2.85
N PHE A 86 -1.11 3.00 -4.02
CA PHE A 86 -1.95 2.40 -5.05
C PHE A 86 -1.88 0.88 -4.94
N LEU A 87 -3.06 0.26 -4.84
CA LEU A 87 -3.23 -1.18 -4.74
C LEU A 87 -3.95 -1.68 -5.98
N LYS A 88 -3.43 -2.76 -6.55
CA LYS A 88 -4.01 -3.41 -7.73
C LYS A 88 -4.08 -4.92 -7.58
N LYS A 89 -5.23 -5.52 -7.88
CA LYS A 89 -5.44 -6.97 -7.90
C LYS A 89 -5.99 -7.42 -9.25
N GLY A 90 -5.40 -8.47 -9.84
CA GLY A 90 -5.76 -8.99 -11.17
C GLY A 90 -4.77 -8.60 -12.26
N GLU A 91 -4.92 -9.21 -13.44
CA GLU A 91 -4.03 -9.00 -14.59
C GLU A 91 -4.24 -7.63 -15.24
N ASP A 92 -3.18 -7.12 -15.89
CA ASP A 92 -3.33 -6.05 -16.86
C ASP A 92 -4.10 -6.57 -18.07
N ILE A 93 -5.39 -6.24 -18.13
CA ILE A 93 -6.14 -6.35 -19.38
C ILE A 93 -5.64 -5.21 -20.29
N GLY A 94 -4.49 -5.40 -20.91
CA GLY A 94 -3.98 -4.55 -21.99
C GLY A 94 -3.45 -3.17 -21.57
N SER A 95 -2.36 -2.79 -22.24
CA SER A 95 -1.71 -1.48 -22.26
C SER A 95 -2.62 -0.28 -21.99
N LEU A 96 -2.32 0.45 -20.90
CA LEU A 96 -2.44 1.91 -20.87
C LEU A 96 -1.09 2.50 -20.44
N PHE A 97 -0.05 2.13 -21.19
CA PHE A 97 1.17 2.89 -21.44
C PHE A 97 1.60 2.61 -22.88
#